data_AF-A0A7K8QW18-F1
#
_entry.id   AF-A0A7K8QW18-F1
#
_cell.length_a   1.000
_cell.length_b   1.000
_cell.length_c   1.000
_cell.angle_alpha   90.00
_cell.angle_beta   90.00
_cell.angle_gamma   90.00
#
_symmetry.space_group_name_H-M   'P 1'
#
loop_
_entity.id
_entity.type
_entity.pdbx_description
1 polymer ?
#
loop_
_entity_poly.entity_id
_entity_poly.type
_entity_poly.pdbx_seq_one_letter_code
_entity_poly.pdbx_strand_id
1 'polypeptide(L)'
;GTFQLTLSVEAAIAPLARMLVYTTSPSGEVIASSADFQVESCLPNKVRLNFIPKEGLPASTTHLQLHTSPRSLCALRAVDKSVLLMKPENELSPSSVYDLLPLKEIRGYSFKEHYLEEDNVNPCVSLDNMLLNGFVYVPISPDGEGDAYDILKELGLKVFTSSKIHKPEVCQHYPGHMMERSYSGSITAMNLLEDLEYDIAEHMVNDNAVETVRKYFPETWIWDIVSVNSEGNADLDVTIPDTITEWKANAFCTSADTGFGLSPTVSLRAFQPFFVELTMPYSVVRGESFTLKATVFNYLTACIRVSVSLAESTHFLAIPVEKQEESYCICANERITVAWAVTPRSLGQVEFSVSTEALQNQQPCRNAVVETPEKGRKDTVIRQLLVE
;
A
#
# COMPACT_ATOMS: atom_id res chain seq x y z
N GLY A 1 19.87 -39.76 -15.48
CA GLY A 1 20.10 -38.68 -16.47
C GLY A 1 19.49 -37.41 -15.94
N THR A 2 19.96 -36.25 -16.37
CA THR A 2 19.41 -34.95 -15.97
C THR A 2 18.69 -34.35 -17.17
N PHE A 3 17.44 -33.94 -16.99
CA PHE A 3 16.66 -33.24 -18.00
C PHE A 3 16.46 -31.80 -17.54
N GLN A 4 16.95 -30.84 -18.32
CA GLN A 4 16.88 -29.42 -17.99
C GLN A 4 15.85 -28.73 -18.89
N LEU A 5 14.90 -28.03 -18.27
CA LEU A 5 13.88 -27.23 -18.93
C LEU A 5 14.01 -25.79 -18.44
N THR A 6 13.89 -24.83 -19.36
CA THR A 6 13.90 -23.41 -19.04
C THR A 6 12.51 -22.85 -19.30
N LEU A 7 11.90 -22.24 -18.27
CA LEU A 7 10.57 -21.65 -18.33
C LEU A 7 10.68 -20.16 -17.99
N SER A 8 10.11 -19.32 -18.86
CA SER A 8 9.99 -17.89 -18.61
C SER A 8 8.78 -17.63 -17.72
N VAL A 9 9.02 -17.04 -16.55
CA VAL A 9 7.95 -16.68 -15.60
C VAL A 9 7.35 -15.34 -16.02
N GLU A 10 6.06 -15.35 -16.36
CA GLU A 10 5.30 -14.18 -16.77
C GLU A 10 4.16 -13.87 -15.79
N ALA A 11 3.65 -12.63 -15.81
CA ALA A 11 2.55 -12.21 -14.94
C ALA A 11 1.27 -13.05 -15.11
N ALA A 12 1.05 -13.64 -16.29
CA ALA A 12 -0.09 -14.50 -16.57
C ALA A 12 -0.08 -15.83 -15.78
N ILE A 13 1.07 -16.21 -15.20
CA ILE A 13 1.25 -17.45 -14.45
C ILE A 13 1.04 -17.22 -12.94
N ALA A 14 0.96 -15.97 -12.49
CA ALA A 14 0.70 -15.67 -11.09
C ALA A 14 -0.74 -16.02 -10.68
N PRO A 15 -0.99 -16.41 -9.41
CA PRO A 15 -0.02 -16.55 -8.32
C PRO A 15 0.60 -17.94 -8.19
N LEU A 16 0.17 -18.92 -8.98
CA LEU A 16 0.57 -20.33 -8.86
C LEU A 16 0.84 -20.93 -10.25
N ALA A 17 2.08 -21.36 -10.49
CA ALA A 17 2.41 -22.17 -11.65
C ALA A 17 2.35 -23.65 -11.27
N ARG A 18 1.60 -24.45 -12.02
CA ARG A 18 1.64 -25.91 -11.91
C ARG A 18 2.26 -26.52 -13.15
N MET A 19 3.27 -27.35 -12.94
CA MET A 19 3.97 -28.04 -14.01
C MET A 19 3.67 -29.52 -13.96
N LEU A 20 3.27 -30.08 -15.09
CA LEU A 20 3.14 -31.52 -15.31
C LEU A 20 4.25 -31.97 -16.26
N VAL A 21 4.96 -33.02 -15.87
CA VAL A 21 5.86 -33.75 -16.76
C VAL A 21 5.37 -35.19 -16.84
N TYR A 22 5.17 -35.69 -18.06
CA TYR A 22 4.78 -37.08 -18.26
C TYR A 22 5.51 -37.70 -19.45
N THR A 23 5.60 -39.02 -19.45
CA THR A 23 6.09 -39.82 -20.58
C THR A 23 5.26 -41.08 -20.71
N THR A 24 5.22 -41.62 -21.93
CA THR A 24 4.53 -42.87 -22.24
C THR A 24 5.57 -43.95 -22.55
N SER A 25 5.52 -45.05 -21.80
CA SER A 25 6.39 -46.19 -22.05
C SER A 25 5.97 -46.94 -23.34
N PRO A 26 6.86 -47.74 -23.94
CA PRO A 26 6.50 -48.61 -25.07
C PRO A 26 5.40 -49.63 -24.73
N SER A 27 5.19 -49.96 -23.45
CA SER A 27 4.10 -50.83 -23.00
C SER A 27 2.74 -50.12 -22.90
N GLY A 28 2.70 -48.82 -23.20
CA GLY A 28 1.49 -47.99 -23.15
C GLY A 28 1.15 -47.47 -21.75
N GLU A 29 2.09 -47.52 -20.81
CA GLU A 29 1.92 -46.98 -19.45
C GLU A 29 2.36 -45.53 -19.38
N VAL A 30 1.64 -44.71 -18.62
CA VAL A 30 1.98 -43.30 -18.39
C VAL A 30 2.72 -43.17 -17.07
N ILE A 31 3.89 -42.52 -17.12
CA ILE A 31 4.64 -42.10 -15.94
C ILE A 31 4.54 -40.59 -15.87
N ALA A 32 4.00 -40.05 -14.78
CA ALA A 32 3.78 -38.62 -14.59
C ALA A 32 4.37 -38.12 -13.28
N SER A 33 4.66 -36.83 -13.21
CA SER A 33 5.06 -36.11 -12.01
C SER A 33 4.59 -34.66 -12.14
N SER A 34 4.12 -34.06 -11.05
CA SER A 34 3.72 -32.66 -10.99
C SER A 34 4.52 -31.90 -9.94
N ALA A 35 4.61 -30.58 -10.12
CA ALA A 35 5.16 -29.68 -9.13
C ALA A 35 4.45 -28.33 -9.18
N ASP A 36 4.23 -27.77 -7.99
CA ASP A 36 3.64 -26.45 -7.78
C ASP A 36 4.74 -25.44 -7.46
N PHE A 37 4.72 -24.31 -8.15
CA PHE A 37 5.64 -23.18 -7.93
C PHE A 37 4.82 -21.96 -7.57
N GLN A 38 5.07 -21.41 -6.38
CA GLN A 38 4.49 -20.14 -5.98
C GLN A 38 5.14 -19.02 -6.81
N VAL A 39 4.32 -18.23 -7.49
CA VAL A 39 4.73 -17.13 -8.34
C VAL A 39 4.26 -15.83 -7.70
N GLU A 40 5.16 -14.85 -7.63
CA GLU A 40 4.83 -13.54 -7.09
C GLU A 40 3.64 -12.92 -7.86
N SER A 41 2.70 -12.33 -7.11
CA SER A 41 1.51 -11.65 -7.64
C SER A 41 1.90 -10.39 -8.42
N CYS A 42 2.27 -10.57 -9.67
CA CYS A 42 2.75 -9.51 -10.54
C CYS A 42 1.62 -8.99 -11.44
N LEU A 43 1.55 -7.68 -11.64
CA LEU A 43 0.60 -7.11 -12.60
C LEU A 43 1.27 -6.92 -13.97
N PRO A 44 0.57 -7.25 -15.08
CA PRO A 44 1.12 -7.17 -16.43
C PRO A 44 1.42 -5.73 -16.86
N ASN A 45 0.53 -4.78 -16.56
CA ASN A 45 0.78 -3.37 -16.83
C ASN A 45 1.71 -2.76 -15.77
N LYS A 46 2.93 -2.38 -16.16
CA LYS A 46 3.91 -1.78 -15.25
C LYS A 46 3.63 -0.30 -15.10
N VAL A 47 3.21 0.12 -13.91
CA VAL A 47 2.91 1.53 -13.61
C VAL A 47 4.00 2.08 -12.70
N ARG A 48 4.55 3.24 -13.05
CA ARG A 48 5.51 3.98 -12.24
C ARG A 48 5.01 5.42 -12.10
N LEU A 49 4.98 5.90 -10.86
CA LEU A 49 4.62 7.26 -10.50
C LEU A 49 5.85 7.90 -9.85
N ASN A 50 6.11 9.18 -10.08
CA ASN A 50 7.21 9.89 -9.41
C ASN A 50 6.94 11.40 -9.31
N PHE A 51 7.35 12.00 -8.21
CA PHE A 51 7.39 13.46 -8.07
C PHE A 51 8.78 14.00 -8.40
N ILE A 52 8.83 15.09 -9.16
CA ILE A 52 10.06 15.81 -9.47
C ILE A 52 9.80 17.31 -9.25
N PRO A 53 10.44 17.94 -8.25
CA PRO A 53 11.24 17.33 -7.18
C PRO A 53 10.42 16.56 -6.14
N LYS A 54 11.10 15.74 -5.30
CA LYS A 54 10.49 14.97 -4.19
C LYS A 54 10.26 15.79 -2.92
N GLU A 55 10.75 17.03 -2.88
CA GLU A 55 10.53 17.98 -1.80
C GLU A 55 10.18 19.34 -2.42
N GLY A 56 9.24 20.06 -1.82
CA GLY A 56 8.83 21.39 -2.27
C GLY A 56 8.22 22.22 -1.16
N LEU A 57 8.10 23.53 -1.41
CA LEU A 57 7.44 24.45 -0.49
C LEU A 57 5.91 24.31 -0.61
N PRO A 58 5.15 24.59 0.46
CA PRO A 58 3.72 24.87 0.37
C PRO A 58 3.40 25.83 -0.79
N ALA A 59 2.34 25.55 -1.55
CA ALA A 59 1.89 26.32 -2.72
C ALA A 59 2.85 26.40 -3.92
N SER A 60 4.03 25.76 -3.88
CA SER A 60 4.87 25.65 -5.07
C SER A 60 4.31 24.61 -6.06
N THR A 61 4.75 24.66 -7.31
CA THR A 61 4.38 23.65 -8.32
C THR A 61 5.41 22.53 -8.35
N THR A 62 4.97 21.28 -8.49
CA THR A 62 5.82 20.11 -8.72
C THR A 62 5.28 19.29 -9.89
N HIS A 63 6.15 18.49 -10.51
CA HIS A 63 5.79 17.64 -11.64
C HIS A 63 5.53 16.21 -11.15
N LEU A 64 4.33 15.70 -11.43
CA LEU A 64 3.96 14.30 -11.21
C LEU A 64 4.08 13.55 -12.54
N GLN A 65 5.07 12.67 -12.62
CA GLN A 65 5.35 11.86 -13.81
C GLN A 65 4.72 10.48 -13.65
N LEU A 66 3.96 10.07 -14.65
CA LEU A 66 3.34 8.76 -14.74
C LEU A 66 3.84 8.04 -16.00
N HIS A 67 4.39 6.84 -15.79
CA HIS A 67 4.85 5.95 -16.86
C HIS A 67 4.10 4.62 -16.78
N THR A 68 3.49 4.21 -17.88
CA THR A 68 2.72 2.97 -17.99
C THR A 68 2.60 2.51 -19.45
N SER A 69 1.78 1.50 -19.72
CA SER A 69 1.52 1.05 -21.09
C SER A 69 0.83 2.15 -21.91
N PRO A 70 1.15 2.30 -23.20
CA PRO A 70 0.53 3.29 -24.08
C PRO A 70 -1.00 3.28 -24.01
N ARG A 71 -1.61 4.46 -24.08
CA ARG A 71 -3.08 4.62 -24.12
C ARG A 71 -3.82 4.00 -22.93
N SER A 72 -3.15 3.83 -21.79
CA SER A 72 -3.80 3.41 -20.55
C SER A 72 -4.65 4.54 -19.96
N LEU A 73 -5.67 4.16 -19.19
CA LEU A 73 -6.43 5.07 -18.32
C LEU A 73 -6.01 4.83 -16.88
N CYS A 74 -5.55 5.87 -16.19
CA CYS A 74 -5.00 5.78 -14.85
C CYS A 74 -5.80 6.63 -13.85
N ALA A 75 -6.13 6.05 -12.70
CA ALA A 75 -6.64 6.77 -11.55
C ALA A 75 -5.48 7.12 -10.62
N LEU A 76 -5.35 8.39 -10.28
CA LEU A 76 -4.33 8.95 -9.40
C LEU A 76 -4.94 9.31 -8.06
N ARG A 77 -4.21 9.01 -6.99
CA ARG A 77 -4.58 9.41 -5.63
C ARG A 77 -3.36 9.96 -4.91
N ALA A 78 -3.52 11.06 -4.18
CA ALA A 78 -2.55 11.52 -3.19
C ALA A 78 -3.25 11.95 -1.90
N VAL A 79 -2.77 11.45 -0.76
CA VAL A 79 -3.34 11.71 0.57
C VAL A 79 -2.26 12.08 1.56
N ASP A 80 -2.65 12.80 2.61
CA ASP A 80 -1.74 13.15 3.71
C ASP A 80 -1.34 11.87 4.47
N LYS A 81 -0.07 11.76 4.87
CA LYS A 81 0.43 10.62 5.66
C LYS A 81 -0.39 10.36 6.93
N SER A 82 -0.91 11.39 7.57
CA SER A 82 -1.78 11.26 8.76
C SER A 82 -3.06 10.46 8.48
N VAL A 83 -3.61 10.55 7.27
CA VAL A 83 -4.81 9.78 6.86
C VAL A 83 -4.47 8.30 6.73
N LEU A 84 -3.29 7.96 6.20
CA LEU A 84 -2.84 6.57 6.09
C LEU A 84 -2.56 5.95 7.46
N LEU A 85 -1.99 6.72 8.40
CA LEU A 85 -1.78 6.27 9.78
C LEU A 85 -3.08 5.95 10.50
N MET A 86 -4.20 6.54 10.10
CA MET A 86 -5.51 6.26 10.71
C MET A 86 -6.12 4.93 10.23
N LYS A 87 -5.88 4.52 8.96
CA LYS A 87 -6.47 3.31 8.36
C LYS A 87 -5.54 2.67 7.30
N PRO A 88 -4.47 1.99 7.70
CA PRO A 88 -3.51 1.39 6.76
C PRO A 88 -4.08 0.18 6.00
N GLU A 89 -5.04 -0.54 6.57
CA GLU A 89 -5.56 -1.82 6.04
C GLU A 89 -6.36 -1.71 4.72
N ASN A 90 -6.59 -0.49 4.22
CA ASN A 90 -7.35 -0.24 2.99
C ASN A 90 -6.46 0.08 1.78
N GLU A 91 -5.15 -0.10 1.87
CA GLU A 91 -4.28 0.08 0.70
C GLU A 91 -4.43 -1.08 -0.28
N LEU A 92 -4.66 -0.72 -1.54
CA LEU A 92 -4.65 -1.68 -2.64
C LEU A 92 -3.24 -2.23 -2.81
N SER A 93 -3.11 -3.55 -2.77
CA SER A 93 -1.88 -4.27 -3.11
C SER A 93 -2.14 -5.21 -4.29
N PRO A 94 -1.08 -5.68 -5.00
CA PRO A 94 -1.25 -6.73 -6.00
C PRO A 94 -1.94 -7.96 -5.43
N SER A 95 -1.57 -8.41 -4.21
CA SER A 95 -2.23 -9.54 -3.55
C SER A 95 -3.73 -9.31 -3.35
N SER A 96 -4.13 -8.12 -2.89
CA SER A 96 -5.54 -7.77 -2.72
C SER A 96 -6.34 -7.88 -4.03
N VAL A 97 -5.72 -7.53 -5.17
CA VAL A 97 -6.35 -7.67 -6.50
C VAL A 97 -6.47 -9.14 -6.91
N TYR A 98 -5.40 -9.92 -6.76
CA TYR A 98 -5.44 -11.36 -7.02
C TYR A 98 -6.43 -12.07 -6.10
N ASP A 99 -6.63 -11.57 -4.88
CA ASP A 99 -7.57 -12.12 -3.91
C ASP A 99 -9.04 -12.01 -4.31
N LEU A 100 -9.36 -11.07 -5.20
CA LEU A 100 -10.69 -10.91 -5.78
C LEU A 100 -10.96 -11.90 -6.92
N LEU A 101 -9.96 -12.64 -7.41
CA LEU A 101 -10.17 -13.64 -8.46
C LEU A 101 -11.00 -14.81 -7.91
N PRO A 102 -12.14 -15.16 -8.56
CA PRO A 102 -13.06 -16.16 -8.03
C PRO A 102 -12.49 -17.59 -8.07
N LEU A 103 -11.51 -17.83 -8.92
CA LEU A 103 -10.85 -19.12 -9.08
C LEU A 103 -9.36 -18.90 -9.29
N LYS A 104 -8.58 -19.07 -8.22
CA LYS A 104 -7.12 -19.00 -8.25
C LYS A 104 -6.48 -20.36 -8.52
N GLU A 105 -7.20 -21.42 -8.15
CA GLU A 105 -6.69 -22.76 -8.12
C GLU A 105 -7.83 -23.76 -8.31
N ILE A 106 -7.62 -24.77 -9.16
CA ILE A 106 -8.50 -25.92 -9.30
C ILE A 106 -7.76 -27.11 -8.67
N ARG A 107 -8.37 -27.84 -7.73
CA ARG A 107 -7.80 -29.09 -7.19
C ARG A 107 -8.82 -30.20 -7.34
N GLY A 108 -8.40 -31.31 -7.95
CA GLY A 108 -9.31 -32.44 -8.15
C GLY A 108 -10.44 -32.11 -9.13
N TYR A 109 -11.52 -32.88 -9.02
CA TYR A 109 -12.75 -32.70 -9.79
C TYR A 109 -13.89 -32.09 -8.96
N SER A 110 -13.52 -31.39 -7.89
CA SER A 110 -14.46 -30.65 -7.05
C SER A 110 -14.54 -29.21 -7.55
N PHE A 111 -15.73 -28.80 -7.98
CA PHE A 111 -16.00 -27.42 -8.33
C PHE A 111 -17.29 -26.97 -7.64
N LYS A 112 -17.17 -26.02 -6.70
CA LYS A 112 -18.25 -25.60 -5.81
C LYS A 112 -18.83 -26.82 -5.08
N GLU A 113 -20.13 -27.08 -5.22
CA GLU A 113 -20.83 -28.21 -4.60
C GLU A 113 -20.89 -29.46 -5.50
N HIS A 114 -20.24 -29.43 -6.66
CA HIS A 114 -20.24 -30.55 -7.60
C HIS A 114 -18.96 -31.37 -7.48
N TYR A 115 -19.13 -32.67 -7.30
CA TYR A 115 -18.09 -33.68 -7.39
C TYR A 115 -18.24 -34.41 -8.73
N LEU A 116 -17.26 -34.23 -9.63
CA LEU A 116 -17.34 -34.70 -11.01
C LEU A 116 -16.43 -35.90 -11.29
N GLU A 117 -16.01 -36.62 -10.24
CA GLU A 117 -15.29 -37.88 -10.45
C GLU A 117 -16.24 -38.97 -10.97
N GLU A 118 -15.73 -39.75 -11.90
CA GLU A 118 -16.44 -40.88 -12.51
C GLU A 118 -15.89 -42.18 -11.91
N ASP A 119 -16.76 -43.17 -11.75
CA ASP A 119 -16.36 -44.48 -11.24
C ASP A 119 -15.38 -45.15 -12.21
N ASN A 120 -14.33 -45.76 -11.65
CA ASN A 120 -13.39 -46.56 -12.43
C ASN A 120 -14.09 -47.85 -12.89
N VAL A 121 -14.44 -47.91 -14.18
CA VAL A 121 -15.10 -49.08 -14.79
C VAL A 121 -14.12 -50.19 -15.19
N ASN A 122 -12.82 -50.03 -14.92
CA ASN A 122 -11.85 -51.07 -15.24
C ASN A 122 -12.03 -52.30 -14.33
N PRO A 123 -11.91 -53.52 -14.88
CA PRO A 123 -12.03 -54.73 -14.08
C PRO A 123 -10.90 -54.81 -13.05
N CYS A 124 -11.26 -55.15 -11.81
CA CYS A 124 -10.27 -55.41 -10.76
C CYS A 124 -9.46 -56.68 -11.07
N VAL A 125 -8.23 -56.73 -10.55
CA VAL A 125 -7.29 -57.83 -10.72
C VAL A 125 -7.27 -58.70 -9.46
N SER A 126 -7.32 -60.02 -9.64
CA SER A 126 -7.18 -60.99 -8.55
C SER A 126 -5.70 -61.25 -8.24
N LEU A 127 -5.34 -61.18 -6.95
CA LEU A 127 -4.00 -61.45 -6.44
C LEU A 127 -3.87 -62.94 -6.11
N ASP A 128 -3.58 -63.77 -7.11
CA ASP A 128 -3.31 -65.19 -6.90
C ASP A 128 -1.81 -65.43 -6.60
N ASN A 129 -1.53 -66.34 -5.66
CA ASN A 129 -0.17 -66.75 -5.37
C ASN A 129 0.47 -67.46 -6.57
N MET A 130 1.66 -67.02 -7.00
CA MET A 130 2.38 -67.65 -8.10
C MET A 130 3.44 -68.61 -7.58
N LEU A 131 3.50 -69.82 -8.13
CA LEU A 131 4.49 -70.83 -7.76
C LEU A 131 5.56 -70.92 -8.86
N LEU A 132 6.75 -70.38 -8.58
CA LEU A 132 7.86 -70.27 -9.53
C LEU A 132 9.11 -70.89 -8.90
N ASN A 133 9.63 -71.95 -9.53
CA ASN A 133 10.83 -72.68 -9.09
C ASN A 133 10.79 -73.14 -7.61
N GLY A 134 9.61 -73.54 -7.12
CA GLY A 134 9.42 -74.00 -5.73
C GLY A 134 9.27 -72.90 -4.69
N PHE A 135 9.32 -71.63 -5.09
CA PHE A 135 9.00 -70.49 -4.24
C PHE A 135 7.56 -70.01 -4.49
N VAL A 136 6.88 -69.63 -3.41
CA VAL A 136 5.55 -69.00 -3.47
C VAL A 136 5.73 -67.50 -3.44
N TYR A 137 5.34 -66.84 -4.53
CA TYR A 137 5.31 -65.39 -4.65
C TYR A 137 3.91 -64.91 -4.29
N VAL A 138 3.82 -64.19 -3.17
CA VAL A 138 2.59 -63.52 -2.72
C VAL A 138 2.63 -62.11 -3.28
N PRO A 139 1.69 -61.72 -4.16
CA PRO A 139 1.70 -60.39 -4.73
C PRO A 139 1.26 -59.36 -3.67
N ILE A 140 1.94 -58.21 -3.65
CA ILE A 140 1.69 -57.14 -2.68
C ILE A 140 0.66 -56.19 -3.30
N SER A 141 -0.33 -55.77 -2.50
CA SER A 141 -1.31 -54.78 -2.95
C SER A 141 -0.64 -53.43 -3.18
N PRO A 142 -0.91 -52.71 -4.30
CA PRO A 142 -0.44 -51.35 -4.53
C PRO A 142 -1.25 -50.30 -3.72
N ASP A 143 -1.82 -50.71 -2.59
CA ASP A 143 -2.61 -49.85 -1.71
C ASP A 143 -1.71 -48.79 -1.08
N GLY A 144 -2.07 -47.52 -1.25
CA GLY A 144 -1.27 -46.38 -0.78
C GLY A 144 -0.26 -45.82 -1.79
N GLU A 145 -0.08 -46.45 -2.95
CA GLU A 145 0.69 -45.88 -4.07
C GLU A 145 -0.21 -44.99 -4.93
N GLY A 146 0.26 -43.79 -5.31
CA GLY A 146 -0.44 -42.94 -6.28
C GLY A 146 -0.17 -43.38 -7.71
N ASP A 147 -1.10 -43.10 -8.63
CA ASP A 147 -0.92 -43.38 -10.06
C ASP A 147 -0.87 -42.10 -10.91
N ALA A 148 -0.67 -42.26 -12.22
CA ALA A 148 -0.63 -41.12 -13.13
C ALA A 148 -1.99 -40.40 -13.22
N TYR A 149 -3.10 -41.12 -13.00
CA TYR A 149 -4.44 -40.52 -12.94
C TYR A 149 -4.61 -39.62 -11.73
N ASP A 150 -4.12 -40.01 -10.55
CA ASP A 150 -4.15 -39.20 -9.33
C ASP A 150 -3.46 -37.84 -9.55
N ILE A 151 -2.28 -37.86 -10.19
CA ILE A 151 -1.52 -36.64 -10.52
C ILE A 151 -2.31 -35.74 -11.47
N LEU A 152 -2.92 -36.30 -12.52
CA LEU A 152 -3.73 -35.55 -13.48
C LEU A 152 -5.01 -34.98 -12.83
N LYS A 153 -5.64 -35.76 -11.94
CA LYS A 153 -6.80 -35.37 -11.15
C LYS A 153 -6.44 -34.23 -10.21
N GLU A 154 -5.33 -34.30 -9.48
CA GLU A 154 -4.89 -33.22 -8.58
C GLU A 154 -4.70 -31.90 -9.32
N LEU A 155 -4.20 -31.94 -10.55
CA LEU A 155 -4.08 -30.79 -11.45
C LEU A 155 -5.42 -30.26 -11.99
N GLY A 156 -6.52 -30.98 -11.75
CA GLY A 156 -7.87 -30.63 -12.22
C GLY A 156 -8.10 -30.95 -13.70
N LEU A 157 -7.33 -31.87 -14.27
CA LEU A 157 -7.39 -32.22 -15.70
C LEU A 157 -8.10 -33.54 -15.92
N LYS A 158 -9.20 -33.53 -16.70
CA LYS A 158 -9.79 -34.77 -17.25
C LYS A 158 -9.06 -35.16 -18.53
N VAL A 159 -8.49 -36.36 -18.56
CA VAL A 159 -7.66 -36.85 -19.67
C VAL A 159 -8.31 -38.03 -20.36
N PHE A 160 -8.48 -37.92 -21.68
CA PHE A 160 -8.93 -39.01 -22.54
C PHE A 160 -7.72 -39.63 -23.22
N THR A 161 -7.43 -40.90 -22.92
CA THR A 161 -6.24 -41.57 -23.43
C THR A 161 -6.48 -43.06 -23.65
N SER A 162 -5.78 -43.63 -24.63
CA SER A 162 -5.70 -45.09 -24.83
C SER A 162 -4.60 -45.74 -23.99
N SER A 163 -3.77 -44.94 -23.32
CA SER A 163 -2.69 -45.40 -22.46
C SER A 163 -3.18 -45.71 -21.05
N LYS A 164 -2.47 -46.59 -20.35
CA LYS A 164 -2.77 -46.95 -18.96
C LYS A 164 -2.30 -45.83 -18.03
N ILE A 165 -3.24 -45.17 -17.37
CA ILE A 165 -2.99 -44.11 -16.38
C ILE A 165 -3.37 -44.53 -14.96
N HIS A 166 -4.28 -45.49 -14.83
CA HIS A 166 -4.71 -46.03 -13.54
C HIS A 166 -3.80 -47.19 -13.13
N LYS A 167 -3.52 -47.28 -11.83
CA LYS A 167 -2.99 -48.52 -11.26
C LYS A 167 -4.05 -49.62 -11.32
N PRO A 168 -3.65 -50.90 -11.35
CA PRO A 168 -4.59 -52.01 -11.25
C PRO A 168 -5.30 -51.97 -9.89
N GLU A 169 -6.63 -51.93 -9.89
CA GLU A 169 -7.40 -52.12 -8.66
C GLU A 169 -7.42 -53.59 -8.28
N VAL A 170 -7.07 -53.91 -7.03
CA VAL A 170 -7.14 -55.27 -6.51
C VAL A 170 -8.57 -55.57 -6.08
N CYS A 171 -9.11 -56.72 -6.47
CA CYS A 171 -10.43 -57.14 -6.00
C CYS A 171 -10.41 -57.35 -4.47
N GLN A 172 -10.95 -56.41 -3.70
CA GLN A 172 -11.00 -56.54 -2.24
C GLN A 172 -12.20 -57.39 -1.80
N HIS A 173 -11.97 -58.34 -0.91
CA HIS A 173 -13.01 -59.05 -0.18
C HIS A 173 -13.06 -58.46 1.25
N TYR A 174 -13.94 -57.49 1.52
CA TYR A 174 -14.11 -56.94 2.87
C TYR A 174 -15.33 -57.56 3.56
N PRO A 175 -15.16 -58.32 4.66
CA PRO A 175 -16.11 -58.34 5.75
C PRO A 175 -15.97 -57.00 6.50
N GLY A 176 -17.05 -56.22 6.54
CA GLY A 176 -17.04 -54.83 6.99
C GLY A 176 -16.59 -54.66 8.44
N HIS A 177 -15.71 -53.69 8.67
CA HIS A 177 -15.58 -53.02 9.95
C HIS A 177 -15.26 -51.55 9.72
N MET A 178 -16.24 -50.70 10.05
CA MET A 178 -16.07 -49.27 10.26
C MET A 178 -15.07 -49.05 11.39
N MET A 179 -14.14 -48.11 11.21
CA MET A 179 -13.35 -47.58 12.31
C MET A 179 -13.40 -46.05 12.26
N GLU A 180 -14.13 -45.50 13.23
CA GLU A 180 -14.08 -44.09 13.63
C GLU A 180 -12.64 -43.68 13.99
N ARG A 181 -12.26 -42.47 13.59
CA ARG A 181 -11.12 -41.77 14.17
C ARG A 181 -11.52 -40.35 14.55
N SER A 182 -11.69 -40.16 15.85
CA SER A 182 -11.57 -38.86 16.51
C SER A 182 -10.11 -38.64 16.89
N TYR A 183 -9.53 -37.49 16.55
CA TYR A 183 -8.52 -36.85 17.40
C TYR A 183 -8.61 -35.33 17.31
N SER A 184 -8.64 -34.76 18.51
CA SER A 184 -8.68 -33.36 18.92
C SER A 184 -7.33 -32.65 18.70
N GLY A 185 -7.34 -31.31 18.50
CA GLY A 185 -6.14 -30.51 18.74
C GLY A 185 -6.11 -29.04 18.27
N SER A 186 -6.83 -28.17 19.00
CA SER A 186 -6.57 -26.75 19.34
C SER A 186 -6.13 -25.68 18.32
N ILE A 187 -6.71 -24.50 18.57
CA ILE A 187 -6.63 -23.18 17.93
C ILE A 187 -5.61 -22.32 18.69
N THR A 188 -4.81 -21.48 18.01
CA THR A 188 -4.33 -20.18 18.54
C THR A 188 -4.07 -19.18 17.42
N ALA A 189 -4.28 -17.90 17.73
CA ALA A 189 -4.28 -16.76 16.82
C ALA A 189 -3.17 -15.73 17.15
N MET A 190 -2.79 -14.99 16.10
CA MET A 190 -2.30 -13.59 16.02
C MET A 190 -0.97 -13.15 16.69
N ASN A 191 -0.03 -12.60 15.90
CA ASN A 191 0.22 -11.14 15.81
C ASN A 191 1.41 -10.77 14.90
N LEU A 192 1.27 -9.60 14.26
CA LEU A 192 2.25 -8.79 13.51
C LEU A 192 3.35 -8.23 14.46
N LEU A 193 4.53 -7.81 13.97
CA LEU A 193 4.89 -6.43 13.60
C LEU A 193 6.29 -6.37 12.92
N GLU A 194 6.49 -5.31 12.13
CA GLU A 194 7.62 -4.92 11.27
C GLU A 194 8.90 -4.47 12.00
N ASP A 195 10.02 -4.38 11.25
CA ASP A 195 10.87 -3.17 11.20
C ASP A 195 11.73 -3.15 9.92
N LEU A 196 11.57 -2.11 9.11
CA LEU A 196 12.40 -1.74 7.96
C LEU A 196 12.98 -0.35 8.22
N GLU A 197 14.30 -0.25 8.21
CA GLU A 197 15.05 1.00 8.34
C GLU A 197 15.52 1.45 6.94
N TYR A 198 15.23 2.70 6.56
CA TYR A 198 15.77 3.33 5.35
C TYR A 198 16.08 4.80 5.62
N ASP A 199 17.35 5.17 5.43
CA ASP A 199 17.85 6.54 5.40
C ASP A 199 17.46 7.24 4.09
N ILE A 200 17.03 8.50 4.18
CA ILE A 200 16.94 9.40 3.02
C ILE A 200 17.65 10.70 3.37
N ALA A 201 18.71 10.97 2.60
CA ALA A 201 19.49 12.19 2.60
C ALA A 201 18.72 13.36 1.96
N GLU A 202 18.96 14.54 2.54
CA GLU A 202 18.39 15.83 2.16
C GLU A 202 18.87 16.30 0.78
N HIS A 203 17.93 16.78 -0.04
CA HIS A 203 18.25 17.64 -1.19
C HIS A 203 17.18 18.72 -1.32
N MET A 204 17.56 19.94 -0.89
CA MET A 204 16.75 21.15 -0.98
C MET A 204 16.69 21.64 -2.43
N VAL A 205 15.48 21.88 -2.93
CA VAL A 205 15.23 22.59 -4.19
C VAL A 205 14.86 24.04 -3.91
N ASN A 206 15.40 24.91 -4.75
CA ASN A 206 15.56 26.33 -4.55
C ASN A 206 14.37 27.10 -5.16
N ASP A 207 13.43 27.56 -4.35
CA ASP A 207 12.41 28.53 -4.81
C ASP A 207 12.35 29.77 -3.89
N ASN A 208 12.11 30.95 -4.48
CA ASN A 208 12.46 32.27 -3.96
C ASN A 208 11.23 33.07 -3.47
N ALA A 209 10.43 32.52 -2.54
CA ALA A 209 9.31 33.25 -1.95
C ALA A 209 9.70 33.91 -0.61
N VAL A 210 9.46 35.22 -0.46
CA VAL A 210 9.78 36.00 0.75
C VAL A 210 8.67 35.90 1.82
N GLU A 211 7.43 35.69 1.41
CA GLU A 211 6.26 35.51 2.29
C GLU A 211 5.47 34.28 1.85
N THR A 212 5.07 33.42 2.80
CA THR A 212 4.23 32.25 2.59
C THR A 212 2.86 32.48 3.21
N VAL A 213 1.79 32.26 2.43
CA VAL A 213 0.40 32.37 2.90
C VAL A 213 -0.28 31.04 2.67
N ARG A 214 -0.72 30.40 3.76
CA ARG A 214 -1.21 29.02 3.80
C ARG A 214 -2.67 28.98 4.23
N LYS A 215 -3.53 28.49 3.34
CA LYS A 215 -4.99 28.43 3.52
C LYS A 215 -5.64 27.13 3.06
N TYR A 216 -4.98 26.37 2.18
CA TYR A 216 -5.49 25.14 1.59
C TYR A 216 -4.91 23.91 2.27
N PHE A 217 -5.66 23.37 3.24
CA PHE A 217 -5.27 22.21 4.07
C PHE A 217 -6.19 21.00 3.84
N PRO A 218 -6.17 20.37 2.66
CA PRO A 218 -7.00 19.20 2.40
C PRO A 218 -6.46 17.95 3.12
N GLU A 219 -7.30 16.94 3.30
CA GLU A 219 -6.86 15.59 3.70
C GLU A 219 -6.48 14.74 2.47
N THR A 220 -7.15 14.99 1.33
CA THR A 220 -6.90 14.36 0.04
C THR A 220 -6.54 15.43 -0.98
N TRP A 221 -5.37 15.29 -1.60
CA TRP A 221 -4.81 16.28 -2.53
C TRP A 221 -5.16 15.97 -3.99
N ILE A 222 -4.82 14.77 -4.46
CA ILE A 222 -5.04 14.36 -5.85
C ILE A 222 -6.10 13.27 -5.87
N TRP A 223 -7.09 13.43 -6.74
CA TRP A 223 -8.16 12.46 -6.99
C TRP A 223 -8.64 12.60 -8.44
N ASP A 224 -7.82 12.13 -9.37
CA ASP A 224 -7.99 12.41 -10.80
C ASP A 224 -7.89 11.15 -11.66
N ILE A 225 -8.47 11.22 -12.85
CA ILE A 225 -8.33 10.19 -13.88
C ILE A 225 -7.63 10.81 -15.08
N VAL A 226 -6.54 10.18 -15.52
CA VAL A 226 -5.68 10.68 -16.59
C VAL A 226 -5.54 9.65 -17.70
N SER A 227 -5.62 10.10 -18.94
CA SER A 227 -5.33 9.29 -20.12
C SER A 227 -3.86 9.42 -20.49
N VAL A 228 -3.19 8.29 -20.71
CA VAL A 228 -1.77 8.23 -21.04
C VAL A 228 -1.58 8.30 -22.55
N ASN A 229 -0.52 8.98 -22.99
CA ASN A 229 -0.25 9.15 -24.41
C ASN A 229 0.19 7.84 -25.10
N SER A 230 0.46 7.90 -26.41
CA SER A 230 0.94 6.74 -27.20
C SER A 230 2.34 6.27 -26.84
N GLU A 231 3.12 7.06 -26.09
CA GLU A 231 4.46 6.71 -25.63
C GLU A 231 4.44 6.07 -24.23
N GLY A 232 3.28 6.06 -23.56
CA GLY A 232 3.16 5.54 -22.20
C GLY A 232 3.46 6.56 -21.10
N ASN A 233 3.52 7.86 -21.42
CA ASN A 233 3.87 8.92 -20.50
C ASN A 233 2.70 9.88 -20.26
N ALA A 234 2.57 10.37 -19.03
CA ALA A 234 1.71 11.50 -18.67
C ALA A 234 2.41 12.33 -17.60
N ASP A 235 2.66 13.60 -17.90
CA ASP A 235 3.24 14.57 -16.98
C ASP A 235 2.14 15.53 -16.51
N LEU A 236 2.02 15.71 -15.20
CA LEU A 236 1.04 16.60 -14.59
C LEU A 236 1.72 17.64 -13.71
N ASP A 237 1.46 18.90 -14.01
CA ASP A 237 1.85 20.01 -13.15
C ASP A 237 0.81 20.15 -12.04
N VAL A 238 1.24 19.93 -10.81
CA VAL A 238 0.36 19.95 -9.63
C VAL A 238 0.89 20.93 -8.59
N THR A 239 -0.02 21.70 -7.99
CA THR A 239 0.32 22.63 -6.91
C THR A 239 0.30 21.91 -5.56
N ILE A 240 1.40 21.99 -4.83
CA ILE A 240 1.54 21.36 -3.51
C ILE A 240 0.59 22.04 -2.51
N PRO A 241 -0.21 21.31 -1.73
CA PRO A 241 -1.08 21.91 -0.73
C PRO A 241 -0.31 22.61 0.38
N ASP A 242 -1.01 23.42 1.17
CA ASP A 242 -0.39 24.24 2.19
C ASP A 242 -0.05 23.48 3.49
N THR A 243 -0.44 22.21 3.57
CA THR A 243 -0.10 21.32 4.69
C THR A 243 1.37 20.92 4.60
N ILE A 244 2.13 21.28 5.64
CA ILE A 244 3.54 20.88 5.82
C ILE A 244 3.53 19.45 6.35
N THR A 245 3.69 18.49 5.45
CA THR A 245 3.50 17.06 5.71
C THR A 245 4.24 16.25 4.64
N GLU A 246 4.16 14.93 4.74
CA GLU A 246 4.52 14.04 3.66
C GLU A 246 3.23 13.58 2.94
N TRP A 247 3.13 13.89 1.66
CA TRP A 247 2.05 13.41 0.80
C TRP A 247 2.41 12.06 0.22
N LYS A 248 1.53 11.08 0.38
CA LYS A 248 1.69 9.73 -0.18
C LYS A 248 0.76 9.59 -1.38
N ALA A 249 1.33 9.23 -2.53
CA ALA A 249 0.59 9.11 -3.78
C ALA A 249 0.78 7.73 -4.42
N ASN A 250 -0.27 7.21 -5.03
CA ASN A 250 -0.24 5.99 -5.83
C ASN A 250 -1.24 6.09 -6.99
N ALA A 251 -1.15 5.13 -7.90
CA ALA A 251 -1.99 5.07 -9.08
C ALA A 251 -2.29 3.63 -9.48
N PHE A 252 -3.46 3.40 -10.06
CA PHE A 252 -3.72 2.20 -10.83
C PHE A 252 -4.14 2.55 -12.25
N CYS A 253 -3.74 1.70 -13.20
CA CYS A 253 -3.96 1.92 -14.62
C CYS A 253 -4.59 0.70 -15.27
N THR A 254 -5.44 0.95 -16.28
CA THR A 254 -6.06 -0.08 -17.10
C THR A 254 -5.69 0.15 -18.56
N SER A 255 -5.27 -0.90 -19.24
CA SER A 255 -4.97 -0.92 -20.67
C SER A 255 -5.74 -2.06 -21.34
N ALA A 256 -6.22 -1.84 -22.56
CA ALA A 256 -6.83 -2.90 -23.36
C ALA A 256 -5.82 -3.98 -23.76
N ASP A 257 -4.55 -3.60 -23.97
CA ASP A 257 -3.51 -4.50 -24.47
C ASP A 257 -2.78 -5.22 -23.33
N THR A 258 -2.50 -4.53 -22.23
CA THR A 258 -1.68 -5.06 -21.12
C THR A 258 -2.46 -5.28 -19.82
N GLY A 259 -3.75 -4.96 -19.77
CA GLY A 259 -4.60 -5.20 -18.60
C GLY A 259 -4.37 -4.21 -17.45
N PHE A 260 -4.51 -4.70 -16.22
CA PHE A 260 -4.45 -3.90 -15.00
C PHE A 260 -3.01 -3.73 -14.50
N GLY A 261 -2.73 -2.58 -13.90
CA GLY A 261 -1.45 -2.23 -13.30
C GLY A 261 -1.62 -1.35 -12.08
N LEU A 262 -0.70 -1.49 -11.13
CA LEU A 262 -0.69 -0.72 -9.88
C LEU A 262 0.71 -0.15 -9.67
N SER A 263 0.80 1.11 -9.28
CA SER A 263 2.06 1.75 -8.95
C SER A 263 2.43 1.45 -7.49
N PRO A 264 3.73 1.42 -7.16
CA PRO A 264 4.15 1.58 -5.77
C PRO A 264 3.72 2.96 -5.25
N THR A 265 3.60 3.08 -3.93
CA THR A 265 3.37 4.36 -3.27
C THR A 265 4.63 5.21 -3.31
N VAL A 266 4.52 6.44 -3.81
CA VAL A 266 5.58 7.44 -3.82
C VAL A 266 5.26 8.58 -2.87
N SER A 267 6.28 9.35 -2.53
CA SER A 267 6.17 10.37 -1.48
C SER A 267 6.70 11.72 -1.96
N LEU A 268 6.01 12.78 -1.57
CA LEU A 268 6.42 14.16 -1.73
C LEU A 268 6.43 14.83 -0.35
N ARG A 269 7.56 15.42 0.02
CA ARG A 269 7.69 16.17 1.27
C ARG A 269 7.36 17.64 1.03
N ALA A 270 6.25 18.11 1.60
CA ALA A 270 5.94 19.54 1.68
C ALA A 270 6.62 20.08 2.95
N PHE A 271 7.70 20.83 2.80
CA PHE A 271 8.51 21.28 3.92
C PHE A 271 8.82 22.77 3.85
N GLN A 272 8.76 23.43 5.00
CA GLN A 272 9.18 24.80 5.18
C GLN A 272 10.01 24.87 6.47
N PRO A 273 11.25 25.41 6.46
CA PRO A 273 12.11 25.42 7.65
C PRO A 273 11.61 26.29 8.80
N PHE A 274 10.87 27.37 8.49
CA PHE A 274 10.33 28.31 9.48
C PHE A 274 8.84 28.55 9.18
N PHE A 275 7.96 28.17 10.11
CA PHE A 275 6.51 28.24 9.94
C PHE A 275 5.77 28.27 11.28
N VAL A 276 4.49 28.64 11.24
CA VAL A 276 3.56 28.58 12.38
C VAL A 276 2.52 27.48 12.20
N GLU A 277 2.19 26.75 13.25
CA GLU A 277 1.12 25.75 13.25
C GLU A 277 0.02 26.13 14.24
N LEU A 278 -1.24 26.01 13.83
CA LEU A 278 -2.40 26.30 14.66
C LEU A 278 -2.97 25.01 15.24
N THR A 279 -3.05 24.95 16.57
CA THR A 279 -3.79 23.92 17.28
C THR A 279 -5.17 24.45 17.64
N MET A 280 -6.20 23.87 17.04
CA MET A 280 -7.60 24.20 17.24
C MET A 280 -8.43 22.93 17.41
N PRO A 281 -9.54 22.98 18.16
CA PRO A 281 -10.52 21.90 18.17
C PRO A 281 -11.20 21.76 16.80
N TYR A 282 -11.98 20.69 16.62
CA TYR A 282 -12.77 20.50 15.40
C TYR A 282 -13.95 21.49 15.28
N SER A 283 -14.61 21.79 16.41
CA SER A 283 -15.73 22.74 16.51
C SER A 283 -15.74 23.42 17.87
N VAL A 284 -16.43 24.56 17.97
CA VAL A 284 -16.59 25.34 19.20
C VAL A 284 -18.00 25.90 19.31
N VAL A 285 -18.43 26.16 20.55
CA VAL A 285 -19.75 26.75 20.84
C VAL A 285 -19.66 28.27 20.86
N ARG A 286 -20.62 28.96 20.22
CA ARG A 286 -20.70 30.42 20.23
C ARG A 286 -20.83 30.95 21.66
N GLY A 287 -20.00 31.95 22.00
CA GLY A 287 -20.00 32.59 23.31
C GLY A 287 -19.19 31.86 24.38
N GLU A 288 -18.79 30.61 24.14
CA GLU A 288 -17.82 29.91 24.97
C GLU A 288 -16.40 30.26 24.55
N SER A 289 -15.50 30.39 25.53
CA SER A 289 -14.09 30.68 25.25
C SER A 289 -13.32 29.39 25.07
N PHE A 290 -12.54 29.30 24.00
CA PHE A 290 -11.57 28.21 23.78
C PHE A 290 -10.15 28.78 23.70
N THR A 291 -9.15 27.91 23.82
CA THR A 291 -7.74 28.30 23.72
C THR A 291 -7.20 27.99 22.33
N LEU A 292 -6.99 29.03 21.52
CA LEU A 292 -6.26 28.95 20.26
C LEU A 292 -4.76 28.98 20.56
N LYS A 293 -4.01 27.96 20.12
CA LYS A 293 -2.54 27.92 20.25
C LYS A 293 -1.89 28.05 18.89
N ALA A 294 -0.90 28.93 18.78
CA ALA A 294 -0.02 29.01 17.63
C ALA A 294 1.40 28.63 18.05
N THR A 295 1.93 27.58 17.45
CA THR A 295 3.29 27.10 17.70
C THR A 295 4.17 27.47 16.53
N VAL A 296 5.22 28.25 16.79
CA VAL A 296 6.19 28.64 15.77
C VAL A 296 7.39 27.70 15.86
N PHE A 297 7.74 27.08 14.73
CA PHE A 297 8.84 26.15 14.61
C PHE A 297 10.00 26.79 13.86
N ASN A 298 11.23 26.53 14.32
CA ASN A 298 12.44 26.91 13.63
C ASN A 298 13.34 25.69 13.41
N TYR A 299 13.36 25.18 12.17
CA TYR A 299 14.27 24.14 11.71
C TYR A 299 15.49 24.69 10.96
N LEU A 300 15.69 26.02 10.92
CA LEU A 300 16.93 26.61 10.42
C LEU A 300 18.08 26.31 11.40
N THR A 301 19.31 26.32 10.91
CA THR A 301 20.51 26.13 11.75
C THR A 301 20.83 27.34 12.63
N ALA A 302 20.22 28.50 12.34
CA ALA A 302 20.47 29.76 13.02
C ALA A 302 19.34 30.15 13.99
N CYS A 303 19.67 30.99 14.96
CA CYS A 303 18.67 31.60 15.83
C CYS A 303 17.98 32.77 15.12
N ILE A 304 16.65 32.79 15.22
CA ILE A 304 15.81 33.83 14.63
C ILE A 304 15.03 34.55 15.73
N ARG A 305 14.75 35.83 15.50
CA ARG A 305 13.88 36.62 16.37
C ARG A 305 12.56 36.85 15.67
N VAL A 306 11.47 36.40 16.27
CA VAL A 306 10.17 36.35 15.61
C VAL A 306 9.14 37.18 16.33
N SER A 307 8.25 37.79 15.56
CA SER A 307 6.97 38.30 16.06
C SER A 307 5.86 37.33 15.67
N VAL A 308 4.83 37.22 16.50
CA VAL A 308 3.64 36.43 16.21
C VAL A 308 2.42 37.30 16.49
N SER A 309 1.47 37.32 15.56
CA SER A 309 0.26 38.12 15.68
C SER A 309 -0.95 37.34 15.17
N LEU A 310 -2.08 37.52 15.85
CA LEU A 310 -3.39 37.07 15.41
C LEU A 310 -4.13 38.27 14.82
N ALA A 311 -4.63 38.14 13.60
CA ALA A 311 -5.38 39.21 12.94
C ALA A 311 -6.69 39.49 13.68
N GLU A 312 -6.98 40.78 13.92
CA GLU A 312 -8.25 41.20 14.51
C GLU A 312 -9.42 40.97 13.54
N SER A 313 -10.58 40.60 14.08
CA SER A 313 -11.79 40.32 13.31
C SER A 313 -13.03 40.68 14.09
N THR A 314 -14.11 41.04 13.41
CA THR A 314 -15.43 41.25 14.04
C THR A 314 -16.11 39.95 14.45
N HIS A 315 -15.63 38.80 13.96
CA HIS A 315 -16.24 37.49 14.18
C HIS A 315 -15.88 36.85 15.52
N PHE A 316 -14.83 37.31 16.20
CA PHE A 316 -14.39 36.80 17.50
C PHE A 316 -13.73 37.89 18.34
N LEU A 317 -13.59 37.62 19.63
CA LEU A 317 -12.68 38.35 20.52
C LEU A 317 -11.52 37.44 20.89
N ALA A 318 -10.30 37.95 20.90
CA ALA A 318 -9.12 37.21 21.31
C ALA A 318 -8.37 37.98 22.39
N ILE A 319 -8.11 37.32 23.51
CA ILE A 319 -7.35 37.87 24.63
C ILE A 319 -6.12 36.98 24.83
N PRO A 320 -4.88 37.51 24.80
CA PRO A 320 -3.70 36.69 25.01
C PRO A 320 -3.73 36.11 26.44
N VAL A 321 -3.45 34.80 26.56
CA VAL A 321 -3.51 34.08 27.85
C VAL A 321 -2.41 34.56 28.80
N GLU A 322 -1.24 34.87 28.24
CA GLU A 322 -0.10 35.43 28.95
C GLU A 322 0.22 36.83 28.40
N LYS A 323 1.04 37.61 29.11
CA LYS A 323 1.54 38.88 28.56
C LYS A 323 2.39 38.57 27.33
N GLN A 324 1.85 38.85 26.16
CA GLN A 324 2.54 38.62 24.89
C GLN A 324 3.72 39.58 24.79
N GLU A 325 4.92 39.04 24.58
CA GLU A 325 6.11 39.83 24.30
C GLU A 325 6.05 40.35 22.86
N GLU A 326 6.68 41.50 22.59
CA GLU A 326 6.73 42.05 21.22
C GLU A 326 7.48 41.14 20.25
N SER A 327 8.43 40.35 20.77
CA SER A 327 9.25 39.45 19.97
C SER A 327 9.83 38.33 20.82
N TYR A 328 10.01 37.15 20.24
CA TYR A 328 10.58 35.99 20.89
C TYR A 328 11.84 35.51 20.16
N CYS A 329 12.77 34.91 20.89
CA CYS A 329 13.95 34.28 20.32
C CYS A 329 13.75 32.78 20.19
N ILE A 330 13.99 32.22 19.00
CA ILE A 330 13.88 30.79 18.71
C ILE A 330 15.17 30.34 18.03
N CYS A 331 15.90 29.43 18.66
CA CYS A 331 17.09 28.83 18.07
C CYS A 331 16.77 27.58 17.24
N ALA A 332 17.81 26.97 16.66
CA ALA A 332 17.67 25.80 15.82
C ALA A 332 16.97 24.64 16.55
N ASN A 333 15.98 24.04 15.90
CA ASN A 333 15.13 22.96 16.42
C ASN A 333 14.35 23.33 17.70
N GLU A 334 14.23 24.63 18.01
CA GLU A 334 13.37 25.10 19.07
C GLU A 334 11.99 25.51 18.53
N ARG A 335 11.03 25.60 19.45
CA ARG A 335 9.68 26.08 19.17
C ARG A 335 9.18 26.93 20.32
N ILE A 336 8.28 27.86 20.01
CA ILE A 336 7.53 28.62 21.01
C ILE A 336 6.04 28.46 20.73
N THR A 337 5.23 28.57 21.77
CA THR A 337 3.77 28.54 21.63
C THR A 337 3.21 29.79 22.27
N VAL A 338 2.44 30.55 21.50
CA VAL A 338 1.61 31.65 22.00
C VAL A 338 0.15 31.21 21.99
N ALA A 339 -0.63 31.70 22.94
CA ALA A 339 -2.02 31.27 23.10
C ALA A 339 -2.95 32.46 23.34
N TRP A 340 -4.13 32.39 22.73
CA TRP A 340 -5.22 33.34 22.93
C TRP A 340 -6.47 32.62 23.44
N ALA A 341 -7.09 33.18 24.48
CA ALA A 341 -8.45 32.86 24.85
C ALA A 341 -9.38 33.55 23.85
N VAL A 342 -9.99 32.75 22.98
CA VAL A 342 -10.83 33.22 21.88
C VAL A 342 -12.29 32.94 22.21
N THR A 343 -13.14 33.97 22.10
CA THR A 343 -14.59 33.87 22.22
C THR A 343 -15.26 34.20 20.88
N PRO A 344 -15.82 33.20 20.18
CA PRO A 344 -16.53 33.42 18.92
C PRO A 344 -17.83 34.22 19.08
N ARG A 345 -18.11 35.10 18.13
CA ARG A 345 -19.35 35.91 18.06
C ARG A 345 -20.28 35.48 16.91
N SER A 346 -19.70 35.09 15.78
CA SER A 346 -20.45 34.67 14.58
C SER A 346 -20.61 33.15 14.53
N LEU A 347 -21.72 32.67 13.96
CA LEU A 347 -21.99 31.25 13.70
C LEU A 347 -21.45 30.83 12.33
N GLY A 348 -21.21 29.53 12.16
CA GLY A 348 -20.73 28.94 10.91
C GLY A 348 -19.20 28.85 10.85
N GLN A 349 -18.65 28.87 9.64
CA GLN A 349 -17.20 28.81 9.43
C GLN A 349 -16.56 30.17 9.72
N VAL A 350 -15.72 30.24 10.76
CA VAL A 350 -15.00 31.46 11.16
C VAL A 350 -13.51 31.31 10.84
N GLU A 351 -12.93 32.30 10.16
CA GLU A 351 -11.53 32.31 9.78
C GLU A 351 -10.63 32.91 10.87
N PHE A 352 -9.55 32.20 11.17
CA PHE A 352 -8.46 32.62 12.04
C PHE A 352 -7.20 32.78 11.21
N SER A 353 -6.64 33.99 11.19
CA SER A 353 -5.40 34.31 10.47
C SER A 353 -4.30 34.66 11.47
N VAL A 354 -3.29 33.82 11.56
CA VAL A 354 -2.10 34.05 12.40
C VAL A 354 -0.89 34.24 11.50
N SER A 355 -0.13 35.30 11.76
CA SER A 355 1.12 35.59 11.05
C SER A 355 2.31 35.51 12.00
N THR A 356 3.42 34.99 11.51
CA THR A 356 4.72 35.11 12.15
C THR A 356 5.75 35.68 11.18
N GLU A 357 6.59 36.59 11.67
CA GLU A 357 7.64 37.22 10.87
C GLU A 357 8.98 37.17 11.61
N ALA A 358 10.04 36.73 10.93
CA ALA A 358 11.41 36.89 11.38
C ALA A 358 11.86 38.36 11.21
N LEU A 359 12.15 39.02 12.33
CA LEU A 359 12.51 40.42 12.42
C LEU A 359 13.99 40.63 12.06
N GLN A 360 14.29 41.68 11.29
CA GLN A 360 15.67 42.10 10.95
C GLN A 360 16.43 42.80 12.08
N ASN A 361 15.88 42.86 13.30
CA ASN A 361 16.48 43.59 14.41
C ASN A 361 17.71 42.87 14.96
N GLN A 362 18.88 43.51 14.85
CA GLN A 362 20.23 43.06 15.24
C GLN A 362 20.43 42.80 16.75
N GLN A 363 19.37 42.80 17.57
CA GLN A 363 19.51 42.47 18.99
C GLN A 363 19.75 40.95 19.13
N PRO A 364 20.87 40.52 19.71
CA PRO A 364 21.23 39.11 19.78
C PRO A 364 20.21 38.32 20.59
N CYS A 365 19.93 37.10 20.13
CA CYS A 365 19.18 36.14 20.91
C CYS A 365 20.14 35.51 21.92
N ARG A 366 20.09 36.01 23.16
CA ARG A 366 21.05 35.66 24.23
C ARG A 366 22.49 35.97 23.79
N ASN A 367 23.23 34.96 23.32
CA ASN A 367 24.63 35.03 22.87
C ASN A 367 24.80 34.71 21.37
N ALA A 368 23.71 34.43 20.64
CA ALA A 368 23.74 34.06 19.24
C ALA A 368 23.42 35.25 18.33
N VAL A 369 24.10 35.33 17.18
CA VAL A 369 23.77 36.26 16.12
C VAL A 369 22.42 35.85 15.52
N VAL A 370 21.51 36.81 15.42
CA VAL A 370 20.21 36.59 14.79
C VAL A 370 20.40 36.63 13.29
N GLU A 371 20.00 35.56 12.60
CA GLU A 371 19.92 35.55 11.15
C GLU A 371 18.47 35.76 10.72
N THR A 372 18.28 36.42 9.58
CA THR A 372 16.97 36.50 8.95
C THR A 372 16.98 35.63 7.70
N PRO A 373 16.09 34.64 7.61
CA PRO A 373 16.01 33.82 6.42
C PRO A 373 15.61 34.72 5.23
N GLU A 374 16.35 34.61 4.12
CA GLU A 374 16.04 35.33 2.89
C GLU A 374 14.72 34.84 2.26
N LYS A 375 14.29 33.63 2.62
CA LYS A 375 13.11 32.92 2.10
C LYS A 375 12.15 32.57 3.21
N GLY A 376 10.85 32.70 2.97
CA GLY A 376 9.80 32.40 3.95
C GLY A 376 9.93 33.23 5.23
N ARG A 377 10.41 34.48 5.11
CA ARG A 377 10.64 35.39 6.25
C ARG A 377 9.37 35.60 7.07
N LYS A 378 8.22 35.59 6.39
CA LYS A 378 6.90 35.70 7.01
C LYS A 378 6.06 34.51 6.59
N ASP A 379 5.44 33.85 7.56
CA ASP A 379 4.48 32.77 7.35
C ASP A 379 3.12 33.18 7.93
N THR A 380 2.07 33.06 7.12
CA THR A 380 0.69 33.36 7.51
C THR A 380 -0.17 32.13 7.31
N VAL A 381 -0.83 31.70 8.37
CA VAL A 381 -1.77 30.57 8.35
C VAL A 381 -3.18 31.07 8.55
N ILE A 382 -4.04 30.72 7.60
CA ILE A 382 -5.47 30.97 7.65
C ILE A 382 -6.17 29.62 7.79
N ARG A 383 -6.91 29.42 8.89
CA ARG A 383 -7.74 28.23 9.07
C ARG A 383 -9.16 28.59 9.48
N GLN A 384 -10.09 27.80 8.98
CA GLN A 384 -11.51 27.89 9.32
C GLN A 384 -11.82 26.94 10.48
N LEU A 385 -12.70 27.41 11.38
CA LEU A 385 -13.22 26.64 12.50
C LEU A 385 -14.73 26.76 12.52
N LEU A 386 -15.41 25.63 12.72
CA LEU A 386 -16.86 25.58 12.82
C LEU A 386 -17.33 26.10 14.18
N VAL A 387 -18.22 27.09 14.17
CA VAL A 387 -18.88 27.65 15.35
C VAL A 387 -20.36 27.30 15.35
N GLU A 388 -20.79 26.58 16.38
CA GLU A 388 -22.17 26.08 16.58
C GLU A 388 -22.98 26.91 17.58
#